data_AF-V4RTK1-F1
#
_entry.id   AF-V4RTK1-F1
#
_cell.length_a   1.000
_cell.length_b   1.000
_cell.length_c   1.000
_cell.angle_alpha   90.00
_cell.angle_beta   90.00
_cell.angle_gamma   90.00
#
_symmetry.space_group_name_H-M   'P 1'
#
loop_
_entity.id
_entity.type
_entity.pdbx_description
1 polymer ?
#
loop_
_entity_poly.entity_id
_entity_poly.type
_entity_poly.pdbx_seq_one_letter_code
_entity_poly.pdbx_strand_id
1 'polypeptide(L)'
;MKRADSCDLPLALAGTPLAGQFRYWSGASGKRYLHKILPIELAPDFRHCALLLVSVRGDGEAEVVWAGAAGAGAAQAIAAARAAGASEAHVHLLTETPEDAKAVANDIRSAIEGETGHVAAA
;
A
#
# COMPACT_ATOMS: atom_id res chain seq x y z
N MET A 1 -5.71 12.34 -18.55
CA MET A 1 -6.19 11.85 -17.25
C MET A 1 -5.18 10.83 -16.79
N LYS A 2 -4.15 11.27 -16.05
CA LYS A 2 -3.07 10.40 -15.55
C LYS A 2 -3.43 10.10 -14.09
N ARG A 3 -3.98 8.91 -13.86
CA ARG A 3 -4.13 8.31 -12.53
C ARG A 3 -3.84 6.83 -12.76
N ALA A 4 -2.58 6.49 -12.51
CA ALA A 4 -1.91 5.20 -12.68
C ALA A 4 -0.40 5.35 -12.33
N ASP A 5 0.14 6.57 -12.21
CA ASP A 5 1.58 6.82 -12.10
C ASP A 5 2.21 6.40 -10.75
N SER A 6 1.42 6.02 -9.74
CA SER A 6 1.91 5.67 -8.40
C SER A 6 1.98 4.17 -8.14
N CYS A 7 1.37 3.30 -8.97
CA CYS A 7 1.34 1.84 -8.79
C CYS A 7 1.80 1.10 -10.05
N ASP A 8 2.95 0.43 -10.01
CA ASP A 8 3.52 -0.26 -11.18
C ASP A 8 3.82 -1.75 -10.93
N LEU A 9 3.81 -2.52 -12.01
CA LEU A 9 4.39 -3.85 -12.04
C LEU A 9 5.94 -3.77 -12.04
N PRO A 10 6.65 -4.54 -11.20
CA PRO A 10 8.10 -4.71 -11.33
C PRO A 10 8.46 -5.38 -12.66
N LEU A 11 9.21 -4.68 -13.53
CA LEU A 11 9.61 -5.21 -14.84
C LEU A 11 10.33 -6.56 -14.77
N ALA A 12 11.14 -6.76 -13.72
CA ALA A 12 11.84 -8.03 -13.48
C ALA A 12 10.90 -9.23 -13.28
N LEU A 13 9.63 -8.99 -12.94
CA LEU A 13 8.62 -10.02 -12.75
C LEU A 13 7.66 -10.14 -13.94
N ALA A 14 7.80 -9.31 -14.97
CA ALA A 14 6.91 -9.33 -16.13
C ALA A 14 6.90 -10.70 -16.81
N GLY A 15 5.70 -11.21 -17.12
CA GLY A 15 5.51 -12.53 -17.73
C GLY A 15 5.76 -13.73 -16.79
N THR A 16 6.08 -13.48 -15.52
CA THR A 16 6.27 -14.55 -14.54
C THR A 16 4.99 -14.78 -13.71
N PRO A 17 4.82 -15.96 -13.09
CA PRO A 17 3.74 -16.21 -12.13
C PRO A 17 3.76 -15.28 -10.90
N LEU A 18 4.87 -14.57 -10.68
CA LEU A 18 5.03 -13.61 -9.58
C LEU A 18 4.49 -12.22 -9.93
N ALA A 19 4.22 -11.92 -11.20
CA ALA A 19 3.79 -10.60 -11.66
C ALA A 19 2.53 -10.10 -10.91
N GLY A 20 1.57 -10.99 -10.64
CA GLY A 20 0.35 -10.66 -9.91
C GLY A 20 0.53 -10.51 -8.39
N GLN A 21 1.72 -10.77 -7.86
CA GLN A 21 1.93 -10.87 -6.41
C GLN A 21 2.71 -9.69 -5.83
N PHE A 22 3.17 -8.76 -6.68
CA PHE A 22 3.97 -7.62 -6.24
C PHE A 22 3.62 -6.35 -7.02
N ARG A 23 3.71 -5.20 -6.35
CA ARG A 23 3.58 -3.87 -6.95
C ARG A 23 4.62 -2.91 -6.37
N TYR A 24 5.06 -1.96 -7.18
CA TYR A 24 5.75 -0.78 -6.69
C TYR A 24 4.74 0.29 -6.33
N TRP A 25 4.95 0.95 -5.20
CA TRP A 25 4.30 2.22 -4.88
C TRP A 25 5.33 3.34 -4.84
N SER A 26 5.03 4.47 -5.46
CA SER A 26 5.88 5.66 -5.46
C SER A 26 5.50 6.59 -4.31
N GLY A 27 6.47 7.02 -3.52
CA GLY A 27 6.28 8.05 -2.51
C GLY A 27 6.50 9.47 -3.06
N ALA A 28 6.14 10.49 -2.27
CA ALA A 28 6.30 11.90 -2.64
C ALA A 28 7.76 12.29 -2.86
N SER A 29 8.69 11.57 -2.22
CA SER A 29 10.13 11.69 -2.42
C SER A 29 10.61 11.20 -3.79
N GLY A 30 9.76 10.53 -4.58
CA GLY A 30 10.12 9.85 -5.83
C GLY A 30 10.74 8.47 -5.64
N LYS A 31 10.94 8.02 -4.39
CA LYS A 31 11.35 6.65 -4.09
C LYS A 31 10.23 5.66 -4.42
N ARG A 32 10.61 4.46 -4.82
CA ARG A 32 9.69 3.35 -5.14
C ARG A 32 9.88 2.22 -4.16
N TYR A 33 8.77 1.72 -3.63
CA TYR A 33 8.75 0.71 -2.58
C TYR A 33 8.07 -0.55 -3.09
N LEU A 34 8.77 -1.69 -3.07
CA LEU A 34 8.23 -2.96 -3.50
C LEU A 34 7.31 -3.54 -2.42
N HIS A 35 6.08 -3.85 -2.78
CA HIS A 35 5.09 -4.44 -1.88
C HIS A 35 4.69 -5.82 -2.36
N LYS A 36 4.56 -6.76 -1.42
CA LYS A 36 3.85 -8.02 -1.62
C LYS A 36 2.34 -7.75 -1.55
N ILE A 37 1.59 -8.28 -2.50
CA ILE A 37 0.12 -8.27 -2.49
C ILE A 37 -0.38 -9.48 -1.71
N LEU A 38 -1.25 -9.25 -0.75
CA LEU A 38 -1.88 -10.26 0.09
C LEU A 38 -3.38 -9.95 0.22
N PRO A 39 -4.23 -10.96 0.49
CA PRO A 39 -5.60 -10.71 0.93
C PRO A 39 -5.63 -9.85 2.20
N ILE A 40 -6.57 -8.92 2.29
CA ILE A 40 -6.67 -7.98 3.43
C ILE A 40 -6.86 -8.69 4.78
N GLU A 41 -7.34 -9.93 4.79
CA GLU A 41 -7.52 -10.76 5.98
C GLU A 41 -6.20 -11.11 6.66
N LEU A 42 -5.09 -11.10 5.92
CA LEU A 42 -3.75 -11.37 6.45
C LEU A 42 -3.09 -10.11 7.03
N ALA A 43 -3.64 -8.91 6.78
CA ALA A 43 -3.08 -7.65 7.29
C ALA A 43 -2.81 -7.64 8.82
N PRO A 44 -3.70 -8.21 9.68
CA PRO A 44 -3.48 -8.24 11.13
C PRO A 44 -2.28 -9.06 11.59
N ASP A 45 -1.65 -9.87 10.74
CA ASP A 45 -0.52 -10.73 11.11
C ASP A 45 0.83 -10.00 11.01
N PHE A 46 0.87 -8.87 10.30
CA PHE A 46 2.11 -8.13 10.04
C PHE A 46 2.44 -7.11 11.13
N ARG A 47 3.73 -6.95 11.44
CA ARG A 47 4.26 -6.00 12.41
C ARG A 47 5.52 -5.36 11.85
N HIS A 48 5.80 -4.12 12.24
CA HIS A 48 7.06 -3.42 11.93
C HIS A 48 7.34 -3.26 10.43
N CYS A 49 6.30 -3.22 9.61
CA CYS A 49 6.38 -3.03 8.16
C CYS A 49 5.42 -1.96 7.67
N ALA A 50 5.70 -1.35 6.53
CA ALA A 50 4.73 -0.44 5.91
C ALA A 50 3.61 -1.28 5.28
N LEU A 51 2.37 -0.86 5.52
CA LEU A 51 1.15 -1.52 5.12
C LEU A 51 0.26 -0.53 4.40
N LEU A 52 -0.17 -0.88 3.19
CA LEU A 52 -1.21 -0.18 2.46
C LEU A 52 -2.43 -1.09 2.37
N LEU A 53 -3.61 -0.53 2.63
CA LEU A 53 -4.88 -1.21 2.43
C LEU A 53 -5.51 -0.67 1.15
N VAL A 54 -5.78 -1.58 0.22
CA VAL A 54 -6.01 -1.22 -1.17
C VAL A 54 -7.34 -1.77 -1.65
N SER A 55 -8.11 -0.90 -2.29
CA SER A 55 -9.29 -1.28 -3.06
C SER A 55 -8.87 -1.52 -4.50
N VAL A 56 -9.29 -2.65 -5.07
CA VAL A 56 -9.08 -2.96 -6.49
C VAL A 56 -10.41 -2.92 -7.19
N ARG A 57 -10.51 -2.06 -8.20
CA ARG A 57 -11.71 -1.89 -9.02
C ARG A 57 -11.79 -2.99 -10.09
N GLY A 58 -12.96 -3.14 -10.71
CA GLY A 58 -13.22 -4.23 -11.68
C GLY A 58 -12.34 -4.18 -12.95
N ASP A 59 -11.70 -3.05 -13.22
CA ASP A 59 -10.71 -2.85 -14.28
C ASP A 59 -9.27 -3.17 -13.86
N GLY A 60 -9.06 -3.54 -12.59
CA GLY A 60 -7.74 -3.82 -12.02
C GLY A 60 -7.01 -2.59 -11.47
N GLU A 61 -7.64 -1.41 -11.50
CA GLU A 61 -7.07 -0.19 -10.93
C GLU A 61 -7.06 -0.29 -9.40
N ALA A 62 -5.87 -0.03 -8.83
CA ALA A 62 -5.61 -0.13 -7.40
C ALA A 62 -5.60 1.27 -6.75
N GLU A 63 -6.39 1.44 -5.70
CA GLU A 63 -6.51 2.68 -4.94
C GLU A 63 -6.16 2.44 -3.47
N VAL A 64 -5.22 3.21 -2.93
CA VAL A 64 -4.87 3.15 -1.50
C VAL A 64 -5.94 3.84 -0.69
N VAL A 65 -6.63 3.06 0.13
CA VAL A 65 -7.65 3.55 1.07
C VAL A 65 -7.02 4.00 2.38
N TRP A 66 -5.92 3.34 2.77
CA TRP A 66 -5.18 3.66 3.99
C TRP A 66 -3.70 3.27 3.84
N ALA A 67 -2.81 4.07 4.42
CA ALA A 67 -1.38 3.80 4.48
C ALA A 67 -0.84 4.07 5.89
N GLY A 68 -0.09 3.13 6.45
CA GLY A 68 0.50 3.27 7.77
C GLY A 68 1.46 2.14 8.14
N ALA A 69 2.06 2.23 9.33
CA ALA A 69 2.88 1.14 9.85
C ALA A 69 2.00 0.03 10.44
N ALA A 70 2.30 -1.22 10.13
CA ALA A 70 1.63 -2.38 10.71
C ALA A 70 2.00 -2.55 12.19
N GLY A 71 1.01 -2.80 13.05
CA GLY A 71 1.23 -2.86 14.49
C GLY A 71 -0.02 -2.70 15.35
N ALA A 72 0.19 -2.54 16.64
CA ALA A 72 -0.86 -2.25 17.61
C ALA A 72 -1.56 -0.93 17.21
N GLY A 73 -2.85 -1.03 16.86
CA GLY A 73 -3.67 0.09 16.39
C GLY A 73 -4.18 -0.05 14.95
N ALA A 74 -3.58 -0.92 14.12
CA ALA A 74 -4.01 -1.09 12.73
C ALA A 74 -5.38 -1.77 12.58
N ALA A 75 -5.89 -2.47 13.60
CA ALA A 75 -7.16 -3.21 13.52
C ALA A 75 -8.36 -2.32 13.16
N GLN A 76 -8.44 -1.11 13.73
CA GLN A 76 -9.51 -0.17 13.41
C GLN A 76 -9.40 0.34 11.97
N ALA A 77 -8.18 0.63 11.52
CA ALA A 77 -7.91 1.02 10.14
C ALA A 77 -8.25 -0.10 9.15
N ILE A 78 -7.93 -1.35 9.47
CA ILE A 78 -8.29 -2.53 8.65
C ILE A 78 -9.81 -2.66 8.52
N ALA A 79 -10.53 -2.56 9.63
CA ALA A 79 -11.99 -2.62 9.62
C ALA A 79 -12.60 -1.47 8.80
N ALA A 80 -12.12 -0.24 8.99
CA ALA A 80 -12.57 0.93 8.25
C ALA A 80 -12.27 0.82 6.74
N ALA A 81 -11.06 0.38 6.38
CA ALA A 81 -10.67 0.21 4.99
C ALA A 81 -11.50 -0.89 4.30
N ARG A 82 -11.77 -2.01 4.98
CA ARG A 82 -12.68 -3.05 4.47
C ARG A 82 -14.08 -2.50 4.22
N ALA A 83 -14.62 -1.70 5.14
CA ALA A 83 -15.91 -1.05 4.95
C ALA A 83 -15.91 -0.05 3.76
N ALA A 84 -14.77 0.56 3.47
CA ALA A 84 -14.54 1.42 2.31
C ALA A 84 -14.18 0.66 1.02
N GLY A 85 -14.23 -0.68 1.03
CA GLY A 85 -14.02 -1.51 -0.17
C GLY A 85 -12.57 -1.94 -0.43
N ALA A 86 -11.67 -1.83 0.56
CA ALA A 86 -10.35 -2.43 0.46
C ALA A 86 -10.44 -3.96 0.52
N SER A 87 -9.76 -4.63 -0.41
CA SER A 87 -9.71 -6.08 -0.55
C SER A 87 -8.28 -6.64 -0.46
N GLU A 88 -7.28 -5.79 -0.61
CA GLU A 88 -5.87 -6.19 -0.63
C GLU A 88 -5.07 -5.47 0.46
N ALA A 89 -4.04 -6.15 0.95
CA ALA A 89 -2.98 -5.63 1.79
C ALA A 89 -1.68 -5.65 1.00
N HIS A 90 -1.12 -4.47 0.74
CA HIS A 90 0.19 -4.31 0.12
C HIS A 90 1.22 -4.10 1.21
N VAL A 91 2.15 -5.04 1.36
CA VAL A 91 3.09 -5.08 2.48
C VAL A 91 4.52 -4.86 1.99
N HIS A 92 5.18 -3.81 2.49
CA HIS A 92 6.59 -3.56 2.24
C HIS A 92 7.43 -4.21 3.35
N LEU A 93 8.05 -5.35 3.03
CA LEU A 93 8.78 -6.20 3.99
C LEU A 93 10.25 -5.82 4.17
N LEU A 94 10.73 -4.75 3.53
CA LEU A 94 12.14 -4.35 3.54
C LEU A 94 12.47 -3.29 4.60
N THR A 95 11.55 -3.06 5.55
CA THR A 95 11.74 -2.08 6.62
C THR A 95 12.52 -2.69 7.79
N GLU A 96 13.55 -1.99 8.26
CA GLU A 96 14.42 -2.52 9.32
C GLU A 96 13.93 -2.14 10.72
N THR A 97 13.15 -1.06 10.84
CA THR A 97 12.68 -0.53 12.13
C THR A 97 11.23 -0.05 12.04
N PRO A 98 10.52 0.11 13.18
CA PRO A 98 9.18 0.68 13.18
C PRO A 98 9.16 2.13 12.66
N GLU A 99 10.24 2.89 12.85
CA GLU A 99 10.39 4.25 12.35
C GLU A 99 10.54 4.28 10.83
N ASP A 100 11.29 3.33 10.27
CA ASP A 100 11.42 3.16 8.83
C ASP A 100 10.07 2.78 8.18
N ALA A 101 9.32 1.86 8.79
CA ALA A 101 7.97 1.54 8.35
C ALA A 101 7.03 2.76 8.33
N LYS A 102 7.10 3.62 9.35
CA LYS A 102 6.35 4.89 9.37
C LYS A 102 6.83 5.84 8.29
N ALA A 103 8.14 5.96 8.07
CA ALA A 103 8.71 6.84 7.06
C ALA A 103 8.25 6.46 5.65
N VAL A 104 8.30 5.17 5.30
CA VAL A 104 7.80 4.65 4.02
C VAL A 104 6.30 4.92 3.85
N ALA A 105 5.48 4.59 4.86
CA ALA A 105 4.04 4.81 4.79
C ALA A 105 3.68 6.29 4.67
N ASN A 106 4.40 7.17 5.37
CA ASN A 106 4.21 8.62 5.28
C ASN A 106 4.57 9.15 3.89
N ASP A 107 5.68 8.70 3.30
CA ASP A 107 6.10 9.14 1.97
C ASP A 107 5.06 8.78 0.90
N ILE A 108 4.51 7.56 0.97
CA ILE A 108 3.43 7.10 0.10
C ILE A 108 2.14 7.89 0.34
N ARG A 109 1.75 8.09 1.59
CA ARG A 109 0.57 8.90 1.95
C ARG A 109 0.66 10.30 1.36
N SER A 110 1.79 10.97 1.53
CA SER A 110 2.00 12.31 0.99
C SER A 110 1.96 12.35 -0.55
N ALA A 111 2.35 11.26 -1.22
CA ALA A 111 2.20 11.15 -2.67
C ALA A 111 0.72 11.17 -3.05
N ILE A 112 -0.08 10.32 -2.40
CA ILE A 112 -1.50 10.15 -2.72
C ILE A 112 -2.29 11.42 -2.39
N GLU A 113 -1.97 12.09 -1.27
CA GLU A 113 -2.59 13.37 -0.88
C GLU A 113 -2.22 14.52 -1.85
N GLY A 114 -1.01 14.48 -2.40
CA GLY A 114 -0.57 15.41 -3.44
C GLY A 114 -1.25 15.17 -4.80
N GLU A 115 -1.63 13.93 -5.08
CA GLU A 115 -2.32 13.51 -6.32
C GLU A 115 -3.86 13.66 -6.23
N THR A 116 -4.41 13.49 -5.03
CA THR A 116 -5.84 13.45 -4.75
C THR A 116 -6.10 14.26 -3.49
N GLY A 117 -6.81 15.38 -3.59
CA GLY A 117 -7.18 16.16 -2.42
C GLY A 117 -7.93 15.29 -1.39
N HIS A 118 -7.21 14.93 -0.32
CA HIS A 118 -7.63 14.24 0.91
C HIS A 118 -7.71 12.70 0.89
N VAL A 119 -6.75 12.05 1.57
CA VAL A 119 -6.81 10.67 2.11
C VAL A 119 -6.94 10.75 3.63
N ALA A 120 -7.68 9.83 4.25
CA ALA A 120 -7.83 9.81 5.71
C ALA A 120 -6.49 9.46 6.39
N ALA A 121 -5.94 10.42 7.15
CA ALA A 121 -4.74 10.22 7.96
C ALA A 121 -5.09 9.55 9.31
N ALA A 122 -4.24 8.61 9.73
CA ALA A 122 -4.11 8.14 11.11
C ALA A 122 -2.66 8.32 11.57
#